data_AF-A0A2M7A6N1-F1
#
_entry.id   AF-A0A2M7A6N1-F1
#
_cell.length_a   1.000
_cell.length_b   1.000
_cell.length_c   1.000
_cell.angle_alpha   90.00
_cell.angle_beta   90.00
_cell.angle_gamma   90.00
#
_symmetry.space_group_name_H-M   'P 1'
#
loop_
_entity.id
_entity.type
_entity.pdbx_description
1 polymer ?
#
loop_
_entity_poly.entity_id
_entity_poly.type
_entity_poly.pdbx_seq_one_letter_code
_entity_poly.pdbx_strand_id
1 'polypeptide(L)'
;MFKRMWMAIRSFFGVFVRGLEDPDRMLQQYMDDMRSQVPKMNDTVAEVMKNEYMTKNQVERLEKKVTDLDAQIIAAIKLGPEYEEEAKTLISAVETAREDLEDTRQQYNLAKAASEKARDARDDFMRTMNQKIQEAMRAINKSKQAKMQEQLAGLMTSFEIGDQTDILDRMTEKIDERAARAQARVELATSGVDSKLNDIKKASARIGVDEKLLEYKRQLGMAPEEAGDEKTMEPVAPPQRTLEAANSDSEATEPGSDQPTMQPQQQTGTQ
;
A
#
# COMPACT_ATOMS: atom_id res chain seq x y z
N MET A 1 19.51 -13.16 -13.79
CA MET A 1 18.56 -13.89 -12.92
C MET A 1 17.11 -13.67 -13.33
N PHE A 2 16.61 -12.42 -13.45
CA PHE A 2 15.22 -12.08 -13.80
C PHE A 2 14.67 -12.74 -15.09
N LYS A 3 15.47 -12.77 -16.17
CA LYS A 3 15.11 -13.48 -17.41
C LYS A 3 14.88 -14.98 -17.23
N ARG A 4 15.61 -15.63 -16.30
CA ARG A 4 15.49 -17.08 -16.03
C ARG A 4 14.20 -17.41 -15.28
N MET A 5 13.77 -16.52 -14.38
CA MET A 5 12.46 -16.58 -13.72
C MET A 5 11.31 -16.47 -14.74
N TRP A 6 11.41 -15.51 -15.66
CA TRP A 6 10.39 -15.31 -16.71
C TRP A 6 10.32 -16.48 -17.70
N MET A 7 11.48 -17.08 -18.00
CA MET A 7 11.58 -18.26 -18.88
C MET A 7 11.01 -19.53 -18.21
N ALA A 8 11.14 -19.66 -16.88
CA ALA A 8 10.51 -20.73 -16.11
C ALA A 8 8.97 -20.58 -16.04
N ILE A 9 8.48 -19.35 -15.91
CA ILE A 9 7.03 -19.05 -15.99
C ILE A 9 6.49 -19.45 -17.37
N ARG A 10 7.19 -19.11 -18.46
CA ARG A 10 6.80 -19.48 -19.82
C ARG A 10 6.86 -20.98 -20.10
N SER A 11 7.81 -21.73 -19.51
CA SER A 11 7.89 -23.18 -19.69
C SER A 11 6.79 -23.93 -18.92
N PHE A 12 6.27 -23.36 -17.82
CA PHE A 12 5.15 -23.94 -17.06
C PHE A 12 3.86 -24.04 -17.89
N PHE A 13 3.64 -23.11 -18.82
CA PHE A 13 2.48 -23.11 -19.71
C PHE A 13 2.56 -24.13 -20.87
N GLY A 14 3.71 -24.80 -21.08
CA GLY A 14 3.92 -25.69 -22.23
C GLY A 14 3.64 -27.19 -21.98
N VAL A 15 3.49 -27.63 -20.72
CA VAL A 15 3.47 -29.07 -20.37
C VAL A 15 2.08 -29.57 -19.90
N PHE A 16 1.08 -28.70 -19.82
CA PHE A 16 -0.19 -28.99 -19.15
C PHE A 16 -1.31 -29.54 -20.06
N VAL A 17 -1.04 -30.59 -20.85
CA VAL A 17 -2.08 -31.21 -21.71
C VAL A 17 -2.41 -32.65 -21.33
N ARG A 18 -1.66 -33.32 -20.46
CA ARG A 18 -1.93 -34.74 -20.15
C ARG A 18 -1.78 -35.04 -18.65
N GLY A 19 -2.91 -34.99 -17.94
CA GLY A 19 -3.05 -35.69 -16.66
C GLY A 19 -3.09 -34.83 -15.39
N LEU A 20 -3.92 -33.79 -15.32
CA LEU A 20 -4.16 -33.06 -14.07
C LEU A 20 -5.67 -32.97 -13.77
N GLU A 21 -6.06 -33.60 -12.66
CA GLU A 21 -7.45 -33.88 -12.26
C GLU A 21 -8.31 -32.65 -11.94
N ASP A 22 -7.75 -31.45 -11.71
CA ASP A 22 -8.58 -30.24 -11.52
C ASP A 22 -7.84 -28.92 -11.84
N PRO A 23 -8.16 -28.24 -12.96
CA PRO A 23 -7.54 -26.95 -13.33
C PRO A 23 -7.86 -25.83 -12.32
N ASP A 24 -9.00 -25.92 -11.63
CA ASP A 24 -9.41 -24.95 -10.62
C ASP A 24 -8.45 -24.91 -9.42
N ARG A 25 -7.97 -26.09 -8.99
CA ARG A 25 -7.07 -26.23 -7.85
C ARG A 25 -5.69 -25.66 -8.17
N MET A 26 -5.21 -25.85 -9.39
CA MET A 26 -3.94 -25.29 -9.86
C MET A 26 -3.98 -23.75 -9.86
N LEU A 27 -5.07 -23.15 -10.35
CA LEU A 27 -5.23 -21.69 -10.36
C LEU A 27 -5.32 -21.11 -8.93
N GLN A 28 -5.97 -21.83 -8.01
CA GLN A 28 -5.99 -21.46 -6.60
C GLN A 28 -4.58 -21.51 -5.99
N GLN A 29 -3.85 -22.59 -6.20
CA GLN A 29 -2.46 -22.71 -5.74
C GLN A 29 -1.58 -21.59 -6.32
N TYR A 30 -1.74 -21.28 -7.61
CA TYR A 30 -1.02 -20.17 -8.24
C TYR A 30 -1.31 -18.83 -7.56
N MET A 31 -2.58 -18.52 -7.24
CA MET A 31 -2.93 -17.31 -6.50
C MET A 31 -2.30 -17.27 -5.11
N ASP A 32 -2.28 -18.38 -4.39
CA ASP A 32 -1.69 -18.48 -3.07
C ASP A 32 -0.15 -18.35 -3.13
N ASP A 33 0.48 -18.98 -4.11
CA ASP A 33 1.92 -18.86 -4.37
C ASP A 33 2.29 -17.41 -4.70
N MET A 34 1.48 -16.70 -5.50
CA MET A 34 1.71 -15.28 -5.78
C MET A 34 1.59 -14.43 -4.52
N ARG A 35 0.55 -14.64 -3.70
CA ARG A 35 0.38 -13.95 -2.42
C ARG A 35 1.55 -14.22 -1.46
N SER A 36 2.06 -15.44 -1.46
CA SER A 36 3.21 -15.83 -0.63
C SER A 36 4.52 -15.12 -1.02
N GLN A 37 4.60 -14.53 -2.22
CA GLN A 37 5.77 -13.76 -2.65
C GLN A 37 5.77 -12.32 -2.15
N VAL A 38 4.62 -11.80 -1.71
CA VAL A 38 4.49 -10.42 -1.19
C VAL A 38 5.43 -10.14 -0.02
N PRO A 39 5.51 -10.99 1.02
CA PRO A 39 6.46 -10.78 2.12
C PRO A 39 7.91 -10.70 1.64
N LYS A 40 8.34 -11.65 0.79
CA LYS A 40 9.72 -11.69 0.26
C LYS A 40 10.10 -10.44 -0.54
N MET A 41 9.14 -9.93 -1.33
CA MET A 41 9.33 -8.67 -2.06
C MET A 41 9.46 -7.49 -1.08
N ASN A 42 8.57 -7.42 -0.09
CA ASN A 42 8.62 -6.37 0.92
C ASN A 42 9.93 -6.40 1.71
N ASP A 43 10.42 -7.58 2.09
CA ASP A 43 11.72 -7.74 2.77
C ASP A 43 12.87 -7.20 1.91
N THR A 44 12.85 -7.49 0.60
CA THR A 44 13.86 -7.00 -0.34
C THR A 44 13.82 -5.47 -0.46
N VAL A 45 12.64 -4.88 -0.55
CA VAL A 45 12.47 -3.42 -0.59
C VAL A 45 12.91 -2.79 0.73
N ALA A 46 12.56 -3.40 1.86
CA ALA A 46 12.94 -2.95 3.19
C ALA A 46 14.46 -2.93 3.36
N GLU A 47 15.18 -3.93 2.84
CA GLU A 47 16.64 -3.97 2.90
C GLU A 47 17.29 -2.80 2.11
N VAL A 48 16.76 -2.47 0.94
CA VAL A 48 17.24 -1.32 0.15
C VAL A 48 16.92 0.00 0.86
N MET A 49 15.71 0.13 1.42
CA MET A 49 15.30 1.29 2.23
C MET A 49 16.15 1.45 3.49
N LYS A 50 16.53 0.34 4.13
CA LYS A 50 17.42 0.35 5.30
C LYS A 50 18.77 0.96 4.93
N ASN A 51 19.32 0.61 3.77
CA ASN A 51 20.58 1.20 3.29
C ASN A 51 20.45 2.72 3.03
N GLU A 52 19.34 3.17 2.43
CA GLU A 52 19.01 4.60 2.30
C GLU A 52 18.99 5.30 3.67
N TYR A 53 18.30 4.71 4.66
CA TYR A 53 18.19 5.29 5.99
C TYR A 53 19.53 5.32 6.74
N MET A 54 20.32 4.24 6.64
CA MET A 54 21.64 4.17 7.27
C MET A 54 22.59 5.24 6.73
N THR A 55 22.65 5.40 5.41
CA THR A 55 23.50 6.42 4.76
C THR A 55 22.99 7.83 5.06
N LYS A 56 21.67 8.07 5.07
CA LYS A 56 21.10 9.35 5.52
C LYS A 56 21.54 9.71 6.93
N ASN A 57 21.44 8.78 7.87
CA ASN A 57 21.84 9.02 9.25
C ASN A 57 23.36 9.25 9.39
N GLN A 58 24.18 8.64 8.52
CA GLN A 58 25.61 8.93 8.47
C GLN A 58 25.88 10.36 8.01
N VAL A 59 25.18 10.82 6.95
CA VAL A 59 25.24 12.23 6.49
C VAL A 59 24.90 13.18 7.63
N GLU A 60 23.76 12.98 8.31
CA GLU A 60 23.32 13.85 9.40
C GLU A 60 24.32 13.88 10.58
N ARG A 61 24.94 12.73 10.91
CA ARG A 61 25.98 12.66 11.94
C ARG A 61 27.25 13.42 11.54
N LEU A 62 27.68 13.32 10.28
CA LEU A 62 28.85 14.02 9.78
C LEU A 62 28.60 15.53 9.68
N GLU A 63 27.42 15.96 9.24
CA GLU A 63 27.02 17.38 9.25
C GLU A 63 27.08 17.98 10.65
N LYS A 64 26.54 17.25 11.64
CA LYS A 64 26.64 17.66 13.05
C LYS A 64 28.09 17.71 13.52
N LYS A 65 28.91 16.70 13.20
CA LYS A 65 30.33 16.66 13.57
C LYS A 65 31.09 17.86 12.99
N VAL A 66 30.87 18.21 11.73
CA VAL A 66 31.47 19.40 11.11
C VAL A 66 31.07 20.67 11.85
N THR A 67 29.77 20.82 12.16
CA THR A 67 29.25 21.97 12.91
C THR A 67 29.86 22.08 14.31
N ASP A 68 29.94 20.96 15.04
CA ASP A 68 30.49 20.89 16.39
C ASP A 68 31.99 21.21 16.41
N LEU A 69 32.74 20.74 15.40
CA LEU A 69 34.16 21.05 15.26
C LEU A 69 34.40 22.51 14.85
N ASP A 70 33.60 23.07 13.92
CA ASP A 70 33.66 24.48 13.54
C ASP A 70 33.42 25.39 14.77
N ALA A 71 32.46 25.04 15.64
CA ALA A 71 32.24 25.75 16.91
C ALA A 71 33.44 25.66 17.86
N GLN A 72 34.10 24.50 17.96
CA GLN A 72 35.31 24.31 18.77
C GLN A 72 36.50 25.10 18.24
N ILE A 73 36.68 25.19 16.91
CA ILE A 73 37.71 26.02 16.29
C ILE A 73 37.50 27.50 16.66
N ILE A 74 36.27 27.99 16.53
CA ILE A 74 35.93 29.37 16.91
C ILE A 74 36.22 29.62 18.39
N ALA A 75 35.92 28.66 19.26
CA ALA A 75 36.21 28.76 20.69
C ALA A 75 37.72 28.80 20.98
N ALA A 76 38.51 27.91 20.38
CA ALA A 76 39.97 27.86 20.52
C ALA A 76 40.62 29.19 20.08
N ILE A 77 40.23 29.72 18.91
CA ILE A 77 40.73 31.01 18.41
C ILE A 77 40.40 32.17 19.37
N LYS A 78 39.21 32.15 19.99
CA LYS A 78 38.79 33.18 20.96
C LYS A 78 39.54 33.10 22.28
N LEU A 79 40.02 31.92 22.68
CA LEU A 79 40.73 31.72 23.94
C LEU A 79 42.15 32.29 23.90
N GLY A 80 42.78 32.38 22.72
CA GLY A 80 44.05 33.09 22.53
C GLY A 80 45.11 32.27 21.79
N PRO A 81 46.31 32.85 21.58
CA PRO A 81 47.41 32.24 20.82
C PRO A 81 47.89 30.90 21.41
N GLU A 82 47.74 30.70 22.72
CA GLU A 82 48.10 29.45 23.39
C GLU A 82 47.31 28.22 22.91
N TYR A 83 46.16 28.40 22.24
CA TYR A 83 45.33 27.32 21.68
C TYR A 83 45.44 27.18 20.16
N GLU A 84 46.43 27.83 19.53
CA GLU A 84 46.58 27.86 18.07
C GLU A 84 46.87 26.47 17.47
N GLU A 85 47.67 25.64 18.16
CA GLU A 85 48.00 24.29 17.69
C GLU A 85 46.80 23.33 17.79
N GLU A 86 45.98 23.45 18.83
CA GLU A 86 44.71 22.74 18.96
C GLU A 86 43.74 23.17 17.86
N ALA A 87 43.66 24.48 17.56
CA ALA A 87 42.85 24.99 16.46
C ALA A 87 43.28 24.41 15.11
N LYS A 88 44.59 24.34 14.82
CA LYS A 88 45.13 23.70 13.60
C LYS A 88 44.74 22.23 13.52
N THR A 89 44.82 21.50 14.63
CA THR A 89 44.42 20.08 14.69
C THR A 89 42.92 19.90 14.40
N LEU A 90 42.07 20.77 14.98
CA LEU A 90 40.63 20.76 14.73
C LEU A 90 40.29 21.11 13.28
N ILE A 91 41.00 22.04 12.65
CA ILE A 91 40.83 22.38 11.22
C ILE A 91 41.09 21.16 10.34
N SER A 92 42.21 20.46 10.55
CA SER A 92 42.50 19.22 9.82
C SER A 92 41.39 18.17 10.02
N ALA A 93 40.83 18.06 11.23
CA ALA A 93 39.72 17.15 11.52
C ALA A 93 38.41 17.55 10.82
N VAL A 94 38.14 18.85 10.66
CA VAL A 94 37.01 19.36 9.88
C VAL A 94 37.17 19.03 8.41
N GLU A 95 38.36 19.22 7.84
CA GLU A 95 38.63 18.91 6.44
C GLU A 95 38.36 17.43 6.15
N THR A 96 38.91 16.51 6.95
CA THR A 96 38.60 15.08 6.84
C THR A 96 37.10 14.79 6.99
N ALA A 97 36.43 15.40 7.98
CA ALA A 97 35.00 15.18 8.17
C ALA A 97 34.14 15.71 7.01
N ARG A 98 34.59 16.76 6.31
CA ARG A 98 33.94 17.31 5.12
C ARG A 98 34.13 16.41 3.90
N GLU A 99 35.32 15.85 3.72
CA GLU A 99 35.57 14.83 2.68
C GLU A 99 34.68 13.60 2.90
N ASP A 100 34.68 13.05 4.12
CA ASP A 100 33.80 11.92 4.50
C ASP A 100 32.32 12.25 4.24
N LEU A 101 31.90 13.48 4.54
CA LEU A 101 30.53 13.95 4.34
C LEU A 101 30.16 13.99 2.85
N GLU A 102 31.05 14.48 2.00
CA GLU A 102 30.83 14.53 0.56
C GLU A 102 30.68 13.13 -0.03
N ASP A 103 31.60 12.22 0.31
CA ASP A 103 31.54 10.82 -0.12
C ASP A 103 30.26 10.14 0.35
N THR A 104 29.89 10.34 1.62
CA THR A 104 28.68 9.75 2.19
C THR A 104 27.41 10.34 1.55
N ARG A 105 27.41 11.63 1.18
CA ARG A 105 26.29 12.25 0.44
C ARG A 105 26.12 11.65 -0.95
N GLN A 106 27.22 11.35 -1.66
CA GLN A 106 27.14 10.64 -2.93
C GLN A 106 26.56 9.24 -2.76
N GLN A 107 27.01 8.50 -1.74
CA GLN A 107 26.46 7.18 -1.41
C GLN A 107 24.97 7.25 -1.05
N TYR A 108 24.55 8.26 -0.27
CA TYR A 108 23.15 8.48 0.07
C TYR A 108 22.30 8.73 -1.17
N ASN A 109 22.77 9.55 -2.12
CA ASN A 109 22.04 9.82 -3.37
C ASN A 109 21.85 8.53 -4.20
N LEU A 110 22.87 7.68 -4.28
CA LEU A 110 22.78 6.38 -4.94
C LEU A 110 21.80 5.45 -4.22
N ALA A 111 21.87 5.38 -2.88
CA ALA A 111 20.98 4.55 -2.07
C ALA A 111 19.52 5.02 -2.18
N LYS A 112 19.27 6.33 -2.20
CA LYS A 112 17.96 6.93 -2.42
C LYS A 112 17.38 6.55 -3.78
N ALA A 113 18.14 6.72 -4.86
CA ALA A 113 17.69 6.33 -6.19
C ALA A 113 17.40 4.82 -6.30
N ALA A 114 18.24 3.99 -5.67
CA ALA A 114 18.00 2.54 -5.59
C ALA A 114 16.70 2.22 -4.83
N SER A 115 16.45 2.92 -3.72
CA SER A 115 15.25 2.73 -2.92
C SER A 115 13.98 3.21 -3.63
N GLU A 116 14.01 4.31 -4.36
CA GLU A 116 12.90 4.77 -5.19
C GLU A 116 12.56 3.71 -6.25
N LYS A 117 13.58 3.21 -6.96
CA LYS A 117 13.40 2.12 -7.94
C LYS A 117 12.86 0.84 -7.32
N ALA A 118 13.24 0.52 -6.09
CA ALA A 118 12.71 -0.65 -5.36
C ALA A 118 11.22 -0.49 -5.02
N ARG A 119 10.79 0.72 -4.61
CA ARG A 119 9.39 1.05 -4.38
C ARG A 119 8.56 0.90 -5.66
N ASP A 120 9.04 1.47 -6.76
CA ASP A 120 8.39 1.36 -8.07
C ASP A 120 8.26 -0.10 -8.52
N ALA A 121 9.34 -0.88 -8.41
CA ALA A 121 9.35 -2.29 -8.77
C ALA A 121 8.33 -3.10 -7.94
N ARG A 122 8.16 -2.77 -6.67
CA ARG A 122 7.16 -3.39 -5.80
C ARG A 122 5.74 -3.02 -6.21
N ASP A 123 5.49 -1.76 -6.55
CA ASP A 123 4.16 -1.32 -6.98
C ASP A 123 3.76 -1.95 -8.32
N ASP A 124 4.70 -2.06 -9.26
CA ASP A 124 4.50 -2.77 -10.53
C ASP A 124 4.28 -4.27 -10.32
N PHE A 125 5.01 -4.88 -9.38
CA PHE A 125 4.79 -6.27 -8.99
C PHE A 125 3.38 -6.47 -8.42
N MET A 126 2.93 -5.60 -7.52
CA MET A 126 1.57 -5.68 -6.95
C MET A 126 0.49 -5.49 -8.01
N ARG A 127 0.67 -4.55 -8.94
CA ARG A 127 -0.27 -4.33 -10.06
C ARG A 127 -0.37 -5.57 -10.94
N THR A 128 0.77 -6.13 -11.34
CA THR A 128 0.84 -7.34 -12.17
C THR A 128 0.24 -8.54 -11.45
N MET A 129 0.55 -8.71 -10.16
CA MET A 129 -0.02 -9.76 -9.32
C MET A 129 -1.54 -9.67 -9.27
N ASN A 130 -2.09 -8.48 -8.99
CA ASN A 130 -3.53 -8.27 -8.93
C ASN A 130 -4.22 -8.59 -10.27
N GLN A 131 -3.63 -8.18 -11.40
CA GLN A 131 -4.13 -8.54 -12.72
C GLN A 131 -4.14 -10.06 -12.92
N LYS A 132 -3.06 -10.76 -12.57
CA LYS A 132 -2.95 -12.22 -12.70
C LYS A 132 -3.93 -12.97 -11.80
N ILE A 133 -4.15 -12.49 -10.58
CA ILE A 133 -5.15 -13.03 -9.67
C ILE A 133 -6.56 -12.86 -10.26
N GLN A 134 -6.88 -11.70 -10.83
CA GLN A 134 -8.18 -11.48 -11.47
C GLN A 134 -8.39 -12.37 -12.70
N GLU A 135 -7.36 -12.55 -13.52
CA GLU A 135 -7.38 -13.49 -14.65
C GLU A 135 -7.64 -14.93 -14.19
N ALA A 136 -6.94 -15.38 -13.14
CA ALA A 136 -7.13 -16.71 -12.55
C ALA A 136 -8.55 -16.88 -12.00
N MET A 137 -9.09 -15.90 -11.28
CA MET A 137 -10.48 -15.94 -10.79
C MET A 137 -11.50 -16.03 -11.93
N ARG A 138 -11.31 -15.27 -13.02
CA ARG A 138 -12.18 -15.35 -14.21
C ARG A 138 -12.12 -16.74 -14.85
N ALA A 139 -10.93 -17.33 -14.96
CA ALA A 139 -10.75 -18.67 -15.49
C ALA A 139 -11.43 -19.75 -14.62
N ILE A 140 -11.30 -19.67 -13.29
CA ILE A 140 -12.02 -20.54 -12.35
C ILE A 140 -13.53 -20.42 -12.53
N ASN A 141 -14.06 -19.19 -12.63
CA ASN A 141 -15.51 -18.99 -12.82
C ASN A 141 -16.01 -19.57 -14.15
N LYS A 142 -15.25 -19.41 -15.24
CA LYS A 142 -15.57 -20.00 -16.53
C LYS A 142 -15.54 -21.53 -16.49
N SER A 143 -14.53 -22.11 -15.82
CA SER A 143 -14.43 -23.56 -15.58
C SER A 143 -15.64 -24.10 -14.81
N LYS A 144 -16.05 -23.42 -13.72
CA LYS A 144 -17.26 -23.78 -12.96
C LYS A 144 -18.54 -23.72 -13.80
N GLN A 145 -18.68 -22.71 -14.66
CA GLN A 145 -19.82 -22.62 -15.58
C GLN A 145 -19.83 -23.76 -16.60
N ALA A 146 -18.66 -24.10 -17.17
CA ALA A 146 -18.53 -25.21 -18.11
C ALA A 146 -18.86 -26.56 -17.44
N LYS A 147 -18.34 -26.82 -16.23
CA LYS A 147 -18.69 -28.01 -15.43
C LYS A 147 -20.19 -28.11 -15.17
N MET A 148 -20.86 -26.98 -14.91
CA MET A 148 -22.31 -26.94 -14.72
C MET A 148 -23.08 -27.27 -16.01
N GLN A 149 -22.63 -26.74 -17.16
CA GLN A 149 -23.24 -27.06 -18.47
C GLN A 149 -23.04 -28.53 -18.83
N GLU A 150 -21.87 -29.10 -18.57
CA GLU A 150 -21.59 -30.53 -18.77
C GLU A 150 -22.48 -31.40 -17.88
N GLN A 151 -22.62 -31.06 -16.59
CA GLN A 151 -23.53 -31.75 -15.68
C GLN A 151 -24.98 -31.69 -16.17
N LEU A 152 -25.44 -30.53 -16.65
CA LEU A 152 -26.79 -30.38 -17.22
C LEU A 152 -26.98 -31.20 -18.49
N ALA A 153 -26.00 -31.21 -19.39
CA ALA A 153 -26.05 -31.99 -20.62
C ALA A 153 -26.04 -33.50 -20.33
N GLY A 154 -25.17 -33.96 -19.41
CA GLY A 154 -25.12 -35.35 -18.98
C GLY A 154 -26.40 -35.81 -18.29
N LEU A 155 -27.01 -34.92 -17.50
CA LEU A 155 -28.36 -35.12 -16.98
C LEU A 155 -29.36 -35.26 -18.13
N MET A 156 -29.38 -34.36 -19.12
CA MET A 156 -30.29 -34.45 -20.29
C MET A 156 -30.14 -35.76 -21.06
N THR A 157 -28.91 -36.21 -21.34
CA THR A 157 -28.66 -37.51 -21.98
C THR A 157 -29.13 -38.68 -21.11
N SER A 158 -28.99 -38.60 -19.79
CA SER A 158 -29.56 -39.58 -18.86
C SER A 158 -31.09 -39.48 -18.71
N PHE A 159 -31.68 -38.34 -19.08
CA PHE A 159 -33.12 -38.04 -19.01
C PHE A 159 -33.89 -38.43 -20.29
N GLU A 160 -33.22 -38.62 -21.45
CA GLU A 160 -33.86 -39.11 -22.69
C GLU A 160 -34.46 -40.54 -22.57
N ILE A 161 -34.23 -41.25 -21.46
CA ILE A 161 -34.71 -42.62 -21.21
C ILE A 161 -35.96 -42.66 -20.28
N GLY A 162 -36.50 -41.52 -19.80
CA GLY A 162 -37.64 -41.49 -18.87
C GLY A 162 -38.64 -40.35 -19.09
N ASP A 163 -39.91 -40.62 -18.79
CA ASP A 163 -41.11 -39.76 -18.95
C ASP A 163 -40.88 -38.27 -18.58
N GLN A 164 -41.02 -37.37 -19.57
CA GLN A 164 -40.43 -36.02 -19.59
C GLN A 164 -41.21 -34.95 -18.81
N THR A 165 -42.46 -35.21 -18.42
CA THR A 165 -43.37 -34.15 -17.91
C THR A 165 -43.21 -33.88 -16.41
N ASP A 166 -42.96 -34.92 -15.62
CA ASP A 166 -42.86 -34.86 -14.15
C ASP A 166 -41.52 -34.30 -13.63
N ILE A 167 -40.61 -33.97 -14.56
CA ILE A 167 -39.21 -33.65 -14.30
C ILE A 167 -38.90 -32.17 -14.59
N LEU A 168 -39.58 -31.56 -15.57
CA LEU A 168 -39.51 -30.11 -15.80
C LEU A 168 -39.95 -29.34 -14.56
N ASP A 169 -40.99 -29.82 -13.87
CA ASP A 169 -41.46 -29.21 -12.61
C ASP A 169 -40.41 -29.33 -11.50
N ARG A 170 -39.77 -30.50 -11.33
CA ARG A 170 -38.71 -30.70 -10.31
C ARG A 170 -37.44 -29.92 -10.60
N MET A 171 -37.09 -29.74 -11.88
CA MET A 171 -35.93 -28.95 -12.29
C MET A 171 -36.19 -27.45 -12.15
N THR A 172 -37.40 -27.00 -12.48
CA THR A 172 -37.85 -25.62 -12.24
C THR A 172 -37.78 -25.33 -10.74
N GLU A 173 -38.32 -26.21 -9.90
CA GLU A 173 -38.25 -26.09 -8.45
C GLU A 173 -36.80 -26.05 -7.92
N LYS A 174 -35.88 -26.88 -8.45
CA LYS A 174 -34.46 -26.84 -8.08
C LYS A 174 -33.72 -25.59 -8.54
N ILE A 175 -34.05 -25.08 -9.73
CA ILE A 175 -33.48 -23.85 -10.27
C ILE A 175 -33.95 -22.67 -9.42
N ASP A 176 -35.24 -22.63 -9.07
CA ASP A 176 -35.82 -21.62 -8.19
C ASP A 176 -35.21 -21.69 -6.79
N GLU A 177 -35.03 -22.89 -6.22
CA GLU A 177 -34.38 -23.07 -4.93
C GLU A 177 -32.91 -22.60 -4.97
N ARG A 178 -32.18 -22.87 -6.06
CA ARG A 178 -30.79 -22.43 -6.23
C ARG A 178 -30.69 -20.92 -6.43
N ALA A 179 -31.61 -20.33 -7.21
CA ALA A 179 -31.71 -18.89 -7.43
C ALA A 179 -32.02 -18.17 -6.10
N ALA A 180 -33.00 -18.67 -5.34
CA ALA A 180 -33.35 -18.17 -4.02
C ALA A 180 -32.16 -18.25 -3.05
N ARG A 181 -31.42 -19.37 -3.01
CA ARG A 181 -30.20 -19.49 -2.19
C ARG A 181 -29.10 -18.54 -2.62
N ALA A 182 -28.91 -18.32 -3.93
CA ALA A 182 -27.91 -17.38 -4.43
C ALA A 182 -28.26 -15.95 -4.06
N GLN A 183 -29.53 -15.56 -4.22
CA GLN A 183 -30.04 -14.25 -3.84
C GLN A 183 -29.93 -14.01 -2.33
N ALA A 184 -30.30 -15.00 -1.51
CA ALA A 184 -30.13 -14.92 -0.05
C ALA A 184 -28.65 -14.75 0.36
N ARG A 185 -27.71 -15.40 -0.34
CA ARG A 185 -26.26 -15.22 -0.09
C ARG A 185 -25.78 -13.83 -0.45
N VAL A 186 -26.29 -13.24 -1.54
CA VAL A 186 -25.97 -11.86 -1.94
C VAL A 186 -26.54 -10.87 -0.92
N GLU A 187 -27.75 -11.10 -0.44
CA GLU A 187 -28.40 -10.27 0.56
C GLU A 187 -27.66 -10.34 1.91
N LEU A 188 -27.28 -11.54 2.36
CA LEU A 188 -26.44 -11.75 3.56
C LEU A 188 -25.05 -11.10 3.44
N ALA A 189 -24.43 -11.16 2.26
CA ALA A 189 -23.14 -10.52 2.02
C ALA A 189 -23.26 -8.98 2.06
N THR A 190 -24.31 -8.43 1.46
CA THR A 190 -24.60 -6.99 1.47
C THR A 190 -24.93 -6.52 2.89
N SER A 191 -25.84 -7.20 3.60
CA SER A 191 -26.21 -6.87 4.98
C SER A 191 -25.05 -7.02 5.96
N GLY A 192 -24.15 -7.99 5.73
CA GLY A 192 -22.94 -8.19 6.53
C GLY A 192 -21.91 -7.06 6.34
N VAL A 193 -21.78 -6.52 5.13
CA VAL A 193 -20.92 -5.36 4.86
C VAL A 193 -21.51 -4.09 5.48
N ASP A 194 -22.82 -3.88 5.36
CA ASP A 194 -23.51 -2.72 5.96
C ASP A 194 -23.49 -2.75 7.50
N SER A 195 -23.63 -3.93 8.12
CA SER A 195 -23.48 -4.10 9.56
C SER A 195 -22.05 -3.77 10.02
N LYS A 196 -21.03 -4.29 9.32
CA LYS A 196 -19.63 -3.99 9.64
C LYS A 196 -19.30 -2.51 9.49
N LEU A 197 -19.83 -1.84 8.46
CA LEU A 197 -19.70 -0.39 8.29
C LEU A 197 -20.37 0.39 9.42
N ASN A 198 -21.56 -0.03 9.88
CA ASN A 198 -22.22 0.58 11.02
C ASN A 198 -21.48 0.33 12.34
N ASP A 199 -20.91 -0.86 12.54
CA ASP A 199 -20.11 -1.18 13.72
C ASP A 199 -18.80 -0.39 13.74
N ILE A 200 -18.13 -0.21 12.59
CA ILE A 200 -16.97 0.67 12.43
C ILE A 200 -17.35 2.12 12.78
N LYS A 201 -18.46 2.65 12.26
CA LYS A 201 -18.94 4.01 12.59
C LYS A 201 -19.20 4.18 14.09
N LYS A 202 -19.81 3.19 14.75
CA LYS A 202 -20.03 3.19 16.20
C LYS A 202 -18.73 3.10 16.99
N ALA A 203 -17.77 2.29 16.55
CA ALA A 203 -16.45 2.17 17.18
C ALA A 203 -15.66 3.47 17.05
N SER A 204 -15.62 4.10 15.88
CA SER A 204 -14.99 5.41 15.67
C SER A 204 -15.65 6.51 16.50
N ALA A 205 -16.98 6.50 16.64
CA ALA A 205 -17.69 7.44 17.50
C ALA A 205 -17.34 7.25 18.99
N ARG A 206 -17.16 6.01 19.46
CA ARG A 206 -16.71 5.72 20.83
C ARG A 206 -15.28 6.17 21.07
N ILE A 207 -14.37 5.91 20.14
CA ILE A 207 -12.97 6.39 20.23
C ILE A 207 -12.93 7.91 20.37
N GLY A 208 -13.70 8.65 19.55
CA GLY A 208 -13.78 10.11 19.67
C GLY A 208 -14.44 10.62 20.96
N VAL A 209 -15.30 9.83 21.60
CA VAL A 209 -15.88 10.15 22.91
C VAL A 209 -14.90 9.87 24.04
N ASP A 210 -14.15 8.76 23.98
CA ASP A 210 -13.13 8.40 24.95
C ASP A 210 -11.95 9.37 24.91
N GLU A 211 -11.55 9.82 23.72
CA GLU A 211 -10.51 10.84 23.52
C GLU A 211 -10.95 12.21 24.09
N LYS A 212 -12.20 12.63 23.85
CA LYS A 212 -12.79 13.83 24.47
C LYS A 212 -12.91 13.71 25.99
N LEU A 213 -13.23 12.52 26.51
CA LEU A 213 -13.32 12.27 27.94
C LEU A 213 -11.93 12.32 28.59
N LEU A 214 -10.90 11.79 27.94
CA LEU A 214 -9.50 11.88 28.36
C LEU A 214 -9.05 13.34 28.40
N GLU A 215 -9.41 14.12 27.37
CA GLU A 215 -9.13 15.56 27.32
C GLU A 215 -9.84 16.33 28.45
N TYR A 216 -11.11 16.01 28.74
CA TYR A 216 -11.84 16.54 29.90
C TYR A 216 -11.18 16.16 31.23
N LYS A 217 -10.75 14.91 31.40
CA LYS A 217 -10.05 14.45 32.61
C LYS A 217 -8.68 15.12 32.77
N ARG A 218 -7.99 15.42 31.68
CA ARG A 218 -6.73 16.19 31.67
C ARG A 218 -6.98 17.64 32.08
N GLN A 219 -8.07 18.26 31.58
CA GLN A 219 -8.46 19.63 31.97
C GLN A 219 -8.92 19.72 33.44
N LEU A 220 -9.47 18.64 34.00
CA LEU A 220 -9.92 18.55 35.39
C LEU A 220 -8.84 18.04 36.37
N GLY A 221 -7.62 17.75 35.90
CA GLY A 221 -6.50 17.30 36.75
C GLY A 221 -6.66 15.90 37.34
N MET A 222 -7.45 15.01 36.71
CA MET A 222 -7.76 13.65 37.21
C MET A 222 -7.34 12.56 36.21
N ALA A 223 -6.18 12.69 35.58
CA ALA A 223 -5.61 11.62 34.75
C ALA A 223 -4.78 10.65 35.61
N PRO A 224 -4.86 9.32 35.40
CA PRO A 224 -3.96 8.38 36.05
C PRO A 224 -2.54 8.59 35.51
N GLU A 225 -1.59 8.63 36.42
CA GLU A 225 -0.15 8.75 36.16
C GLU A 225 0.37 7.34 35.85
N GLU A 226 0.76 7.06 34.60
CA GLU A 226 1.38 5.78 34.25
C GLU A 226 2.89 5.81 34.56
N ALA A 227 3.28 5.04 35.58
CA ALA A 227 4.63 4.53 35.76
C ALA A 227 4.82 3.29 34.87
N GLY A 228 5.88 3.30 34.06
CA GLY A 228 6.20 2.20 33.14
C GLY A 228 6.80 0.97 33.81
N ASP A 229 6.73 -0.18 33.12
CA ASP A 229 7.91 -1.00 32.81
C ASP A 229 7.61 -2.01 31.67
N GLU A 230 8.66 -2.36 30.93
CA GLU A 230 8.69 -2.97 29.60
C GLU A 230 8.49 -4.51 29.55
N LYS A 231 7.89 -5.01 28.46
CA LYS A 231 8.51 -6.06 27.60
C LYS A 231 7.78 -6.27 26.25
N THR A 232 8.46 -5.84 25.18
CA THR A 232 8.62 -6.53 23.87
C THR A 232 7.42 -7.16 23.16
N MET A 233 6.96 -6.53 22.07
CA MET A 233 7.24 -6.90 20.67
C MET A 233 6.39 -6.01 19.73
N GLU A 234 7.09 -5.30 18.85
CA GLU A 234 6.63 -4.55 17.66
C GLU A 234 5.60 -5.33 16.79
N PRO A 235 4.82 -4.72 15.85
CA PRO A 235 5.40 -3.83 14.84
C PRO A 235 4.51 -2.80 14.11
N VAL A 236 5.21 -2.06 13.24
CA VAL A 236 4.77 -1.34 12.03
C VAL A 236 4.28 0.09 12.23
N ALA A 237 5.19 1.00 11.89
CA ALA A 237 4.88 2.29 11.29
C ALA A 237 5.31 2.25 9.80
N PRO A 238 5.04 3.28 9.00
CA PRO A 238 3.73 3.84 8.62
C PRO A 238 3.67 3.91 7.06
N PRO A 239 2.76 4.69 6.44
CA PRO A 239 3.36 5.87 5.86
C PRO A 239 2.50 7.13 5.99
N GLN A 240 3.24 8.19 6.27
CA GLN A 240 2.89 9.59 6.26
C GLN A 240 2.15 10.00 4.99
N ARG A 241 1.19 10.91 5.13
CA ARG A 241 1.24 12.26 4.56
C ARG A 241 -0.13 12.89 4.66
N THR A 242 -0.15 14.14 5.08
CA THR A 242 -0.71 15.31 4.35
C THR A 242 -0.65 16.48 5.35
N LEU A 243 0.12 17.54 5.08
CA LEU A 243 -0.34 18.68 4.26
C LEU A 243 -1.83 18.95 4.48
N GLU A 244 -2.15 19.93 5.30
CA GLU A 244 -2.96 21.09 4.90
C GLU A 244 -3.41 21.77 6.20
N ALA A 245 -2.68 22.79 6.62
CA ALA A 245 -3.22 23.79 7.53
C ALA A 245 -4.20 24.63 6.71
N ALA A 246 -5.49 24.56 7.05
CA ALA A 246 -6.49 25.49 6.56
C ALA A 246 -7.47 25.83 7.69
N ASN A 247 -7.14 26.88 8.42
CA ASN A 247 -8.04 27.94 8.88
C ASN A 247 -7.23 28.89 9.77
N SER A 248 -7.46 30.19 9.83
CA SER A 248 -8.28 31.15 9.10
C SER A 248 -8.12 32.42 9.94
N ASP A 249 -7.80 33.56 9.32
CA ASP A 249 -7.92 34.94 9.83
C ASP A 249 -6.86 35.77 9.09
N SER A 250 -7.06 37.01 8.65
CA SER A 250 -8.15 37.96 8.73
C SER A 250 -7.84 39.04 7.69
N GLU A 251 -8.86 39.83 7.35
CA GLU A 251 -8.76 41.27 7.07
C GLU A 251 -8.66 41.80 5.61
N ALA A 252 -9.45 42.86 5.42
CA ALA A 252 -9.39 43.95 4.45
C ALA A 252 -10.24 43.86 3.16
N THR A 253 -11.50 44.29 3.30
CA THR A 253 -12.10 45.51 2.71
C THR A 253 -11.93 45.82 1.20
N GLU A 254 -13.05 45.64 0.46
CA GLU A 254 -13.68 46.45 -0.63
C GLU A 254 -12.84 47.06 -1.81
N PRO A 255 -13.47 47.61 -2.89
CA PRO A 255 -14.39 46.99 -3.87
C PRO A 255 -14.01 47.38 -5.34
N GLY A 256 -14.73 46.87 -6.35
CA GLY A 256 -14.71 47.42 -7.73
C GLY A 256 -15.01 46.37 -8.81
N SER A 257 -16.26 46.22 -9.26
CA SER A 257 -16.82 46.86 -10.47
C SER A 257 -16.14 46.43 -11.78
N ASP A 258 -16.73 45.44 -12.47
CA ASP A 258 -17.41 45.64 -13.76
C ASP A 258 -17.56 44.32 -14.52
N GLN A 259 -18.81 43.90 -14.70
CA GLN A 259 -19.23 43.24 -15.94
C GLN A 259 -19.61 44.34 -16.93
N PRO A 260 -19.54 44.07 -18.24
CA PRO A 260 -20.80 43.68 -18.87
C PRO A 260 -20.67 42.55 -19.88
N THR A 261 -21.59 41.60 -19.76
CA THR A 261 -22.50 41.09 -20.80
C THR A 261 -22.21 41.48 -22.25
N MET A 262 -22.11 40.51 -23.17
CA MET A 262 -23.05 40.36 -24.29
C MET A 262 -22.82 39.06 -25.10
N GLN A 263 -23.94 38.65 -25.70
CA GLN A 263 -24.35 37.37 -26.27
C GLN A 263 -23.94 37.19 -27.76
N PRO A 264 -24.36 36.12 -28.47
CA PRO A 264 -23.58 35.39 -29.48
C PRO A 264 -23.96 35.68 -30.95
N GLN A 265 -23.09 35.29 -31.89
CA GLN A 265 -23.40 35.02 -33.31
C GLN A 265 -22.47 33.88 -33.79
N GLN A 266 -22.95 32.67 -34.10
CA GLN A 266 -23.53 32.19 -35.37
C GLN A 266 -22.64 32.32 -36.62
N GLN A 267 -22.43 31.13 -37.25
CA GLN A 267 -22.21 30.88 -38.70
C GLN A 267 -20.83 31.33 -39.27
N THR A 268 -20.13 30.63 -40.18
CA THR A 268 -20.48 29.71 -41.28
C THR A 268 -19.19 29.19 -41.94
N GLY A 269 -19.28 28.11 -42.75
CA GLY A 269 -18.39 27.83 -43.90
C GLY A 269 -17.27 26.81 -43.60
N THR A 270 -17.39 25.53 -43.97
CA THR A 270 -17.23 24.97 -45.34
C THR A 270 -15.87 25.30 -45.97
N GLN A 271 -14.91 24.38 -45.86
CA GLN A 271 -14.31 23.64 -46.97
C GLN A 271 -13.49 22.47 -46.42
#